data_AF-A0A1U8B945-F1
#
_entry.id   AF-A0A1U8B945-F1
#
_cell.length_a   1.000
_cell.length_b   1.000
_cell.length_c   1.000
_cell.angle_alpha   90.00
_cell.angle_beta   90.00
_cell.angle_gamma   90.00
#
_symmetry.space_group_name_H-M   'P 1'
#
loop_
_entity.id
_entity.type
_entity.pdbx_description
1 polymer ?
#
loop_
_entity_poly.entity_id
_entity_poly.type
_entity_poly.pdbx_seq_one_letter_code
_entity_poly.pdbx_strand_id
1 'polypeptide(L)'
;MLKLSHFMRSRTTLSERLFFGKVGNTKDALWLHGSISRAGISTAGKDVAADGSYSRRVFASFTFYKGKASLSMTPRLPEFSKMVSGALKIERMGVILLEFCPAIGPRKYDYEKKQMFALSATEVGSLISLGAKDSCEFFHDPSMKKSNEGQVRKTMTITPMSESGGYFFALSVVNSILKTNERFSVPVTNAEFAVMRTSFSFMLPYLMGWDQYMRQLPTSTVEHKPEGVLRNLDLEWDK
;
A
#
# COMPACT_ATOMS: atom_id res chain seq x y z
N MET A 1 17.77 56.76 3.15
CA MET A 1 16.43 56.74 2.53
C MET A 1 16.58 57.07 1.05
N LEU A 2 16.06 56.18 0.18
CA LEU A 2 15.80 56.25 -1.28
C LEU A 2 16.93 56.68 -2.24
N LYS A 3 17.11 56.10 -3.43
CA LYS A 3 17.14 54.72 -3.99
C LYS A 3 17.66 54.91 -5.43
N LEU A 4 18.55 54.04 -5.91
CA LEU A 4 18.97 53.97 -7.32
C LEU A 4 17.82 53.55 -8.23
N SER A 5 17.89 53.95 -9.51
CA SER A 5 17.95 52.98 -10.63
C SER A 5 18.29 53.64 -11.98
N HIS A 6 19.31 53.11 -12.65
CA HIS A 6 19.47 53.20 -14.09
C HIS A 6 19.19 51.82 -14.67
N PHE A 7 18.23 51.72 -15.59
CA PHE A 7 18.14 50.59 -16.51
C PHE A 7 17.59 51.06 -17.85
N MET A 8 18.39 50.92 -18.90
CA MET A 8 17.97 50.96 -20.29
C MET A 8 18.79 49.92 -21.04
N ARG A 9 18.11 49.05 -21.81
CA ARG A 9 18.32 48.84 -23.27
C ARG A 9 17.91 47.43 -23.73
N SER A 10 16.66 47.35 -24.22
CA SER A 10 16.22 46.80 -25.51
C SER A 10 17.27 46.09 -26.42
N ARG A 11 16.98 44.88 -26.95
CA ARG A 11 16.39 44.61 -28.30
C ARG A 11 16.56 43.14 -28.75
N THR A 12 15.44 42.52 -29.13
CA THR A 12 15.13 41.66 -30.30
C THR A 12 16.21 40.76 -30.95
N THR A 13 15.84 39.51 -31.28
CA THR A 13 15.61 39.05 -32.68
C THR A 13 15.03 37.63 -32.72
N LEU A 14 13.92 37.48 -33.46
CA LEU A 14 13.29 36.23 -33.89
C LEU A 14 13.87 35.86 -35.26
N SER A 15 14.11 34.57 -35.51
CA SER A 15 14.23 34.01 -36.85
C SER A 15 13.80 32.55 -36.85
N GLU A 16 12.65 32.28 -37.45
CA GLU A 16 12.22 30.95 -37.89
C GLU A 16 12.99 30.53 -39.16
N ARG A 17 13.38 29.25 -39.24
CA ARG A 17 13.47 28.51 -40.51
C ARG A 17 13.08 27.06 -40.28
N LEU A 18 12.00 26.65 -40.93
CA LEU A 18 11.63 25.26 -41.20
C LEU A 18 12.46 24.74 -42.39
N PHE A 19 12.96 23.50 -42.32
CA PHE A 19 12.47 22.36 -43.13
C PHE A 19 13.39 21.11 -43.09
N PHE A 20 12.72 19.95 -43.03
CA PHE A 20 13.08 18.61 -43.52
C PHE A 20 14.26 17.80 -42.93
N GLY A 21 13.89 16.84 -42.07
CA GLY A 21 14.03 15.40 -42.34
C GLY A 21 15.39 14.72 -42.16
N LYS A 22 15.57 13.98 -41.06
CA LYS A 22 16.22 12.64 -41.10
C LYS A 22 15.94 11.82 -39.84
N VAL A 23 15.57 10.56 -40.08
CA VAL A 23 15.36 9.47 -39.12
C VAL A 23 16.62 9.26 -38.25
N GLY A 24 16.43 9.17 -36.93
CA GLY A 24 17.51 8.96 -35.96
C GLY A 24 17.00 8.38 -34.64
N ASN A 25 16.66 7.09 -34.66
CA ASN A 25 16.68 6.11 -33.57
C ASN A 25 16.95 6.63 -32.13
N THR A 26 15.88 6.93 -31.37
CA THR A 26 15.96 7.06 -29.91
C THR A 26 15.56 5.73 -29.27
N LYS A 27 16.57 4.98 -28.82
CA LYS A 27 16.41 3.85 -27.90
C LYS A 27 16.04 4.40 -26.53
N ASP A 28 14.74 4.59 -26.28
CA ASP A 28 14.24 4.76 -24.92
C ASP A 28 14.21 3.39 -24.23
N ALA A 29 15.16 3.23 -23.31
CA ALA A 29 15.30 2.08 -22.45
C ALA A 29 14.17 2.07 -21.40
N LEU A 30 13.02 1.51 -21.76
CA LEU A 30 11.98 1.11 -20.82
C LEU A 30 12.41 -0.18 -20.12
N TRP A 31 13.08 -0.03 -18.97
CA TRP A 31 13.39 -1.15 -18.07
C TRP A 31 12.14 -1.53 -17.27
N LEU A 32 11.37 -2.48 -17.80
CA LEU A 32 10.40 -3.24 -17.03
C LEU A 32 11.17 -4.27 -16.17
N HIS A 33 11.36 -3.99 -14.87
CA HIS A 33 11.97 -4.99 -14.00
C HIS A 33 10.94 -5.98 -13.46
N GLY A 34 11.21 -7.25 -13.72
CA GLY A 34 10.36 -8.40 -13.44
C GLY A 34 10.14 -8.63 -11.95
N SER A 35 8.89 -8.86 -11.60
CA SER A 35 8.50 -9.37 -10.29
C SER A 35 8.85 -10.85 -10.20
N ILE A 36 9.65 -11.24 -9.21
CA ILE A 36 9.93 -12.64 -8.89
C ILE A 36 8.61 -13.33 -8.50
N SER A 37 8.15 -14.24 -9.34
CA SER A 37 6.99 -15.09 -9.08
C SER A 37 7.36 -16.18 -8.07
N ARG A 38 7.07 -15.95 -6.79
CA ARG A 38 6.79 -17.08 -5.88
C ARG A 38 5.34 -17.49 -6.11
N ALA A 39 5.14 -18.70 -6.62
CA ALA A 39 3.83 -19.33 -6.75
C ALA A 39 3.26 -19.65 -5.37
N GLY A 40 2.71 -18.64 -4.70
CA GLY A 40 1.65 -18.81 -3.70
C GLY A 40 0.32 -18.61 -4.41
N ILE A 41 -0.65 -19.48 -4.18
CA ILE A 41 -1.97 -19.41 -4.79
C ILE A 41 -2.71 -18.22 -4.17
N SER A 42 -2.47 -17.03 -4.70
CA SER A 42 -3.26 -15.84 -4.36
C SER A 42 -4.53 -15.87 -5.21
N THR A 43 -5.66 -16.21 -4.59
CA THR A 43 -7.00 -16.10 -5.16
C THR A 43 -7.55 -14.70 -4.97
N ALA A 44 -6.84 -13.69 -5.48
CA ALA A 44 -7.54 -12.52 -6.00
C ALA A 44 -8.43 -13.03 -7.13
N GLY A 45 -9.72 -13.24 -6.86
CA GLY A 45 -10.76 -13.75 -7.78
C GLY A 45 -10.22 -14.55 -8.97
N LYS A 46 -10.22 -15.88 -8.89
CA LYS A 46 -10.31 -16.69 -10.11
C LYS A 46 -11.74 -16.53 -10.66
N ASP A 47 -12.06 -15.34 -11.14
CA ASP A 47 -13.15 -15.16 -12.08
C ASP A 47 -12.59 -15.68 -13.40
N VAL A 48 -12.65 -17.00 -13.58
CA VAL A 48 -12.61 -17.56 -14.93
C VAL A 48 -13.90 -17.05 -15.55
N ALA A 49 -13.81 -15.96 -16.31
CA ALA A 49 -14.89 -15.57 -17.18
C ALA A 49 -15.25 -16.79 -18.04
N ALA A 50 -16.54 -16.97 -18.34
CA ALA A 50 -17.04 -18.12 -19.09
C ALA A 50 -16.41 -18.29 -20.50
N ASP A 51 -15.53 -17.36 -20.92
CA ASP A 51 -14.76 -17.36 -22.16
C ASP A 51 -13.32 -17.91 -22.05
N GLY A 52 -12.87 -18.34 -20.86
CA GLY A 52 -11.52 -18.87 -20.66
C GLY A 52 -10.41 -17.81 -20.52
N SER A 53 -10.76 -16.53 -20.38
CA SER A 53 -9.79 -15.47 -20.09
C SER A 53 -9.30 -15.55 -18.64
N TYR A 54 -7.98 -15.59 -18.45
CA TYR A 54 -7.35 -15.42 -17.13
C TYR A 54 -7.79 -14.09 -16.52
N SER A 55 -8.24 -14.10 -15.25
CA SER A 55 -8.47 -12.85 -14.52
C SER A 55 -7.19 -12.02 -14.52
N ARG A 56 -7.26 -10.82 -15.09
CA ARG A 56 -6.08 -9.95 -15.27
C ARG A 56 -5.56 -9.55 -13.90
N ARG A 57 -4.34 -9.98 -13.55
CA ARG A 57 -3.67 -9.52 -12.33
C ARG A 57 -3.29 -8.05 -12.48
N VAL A 58 -3.83 -7.21 -11.61
CA VAL A 58 -3.54 -5.77 -11.53
C VAL A 58 -2.63 -5.52 -10.33
N PHE A 59 -1.57 -4.74 -10.53
CA PHE A 59 -0.69 -4.26 -9.48
C PHE A 59 -0.89 -2.76 -9.33
N ALA A 60 -1.40 -2.34 -8.16
CA ALA A 60 -1.76 -0.96 -7.90
C ALA A 60 -1.09 -0.48 -6.60
N SER A 61 0.22 -0.28 -6.64
CA SER A 61 0.97 0.32 -5.53
C SER A 61 0.88 1.84 -5.59
N PHE A 62 0.75 2.49 -4.44
CA PHE A 62 0.82 3.94 -4.32
C PHE A 62 2.07 4.34 -3.52
N THR A 63 2.87 5.27 -4.04
CA THR A 63 4.22 5.55 -3.51
C THR A 63 4.42 7.03 -3.21
N PHE A 64 4.93 7.32 -2.01
CA PHE A 64 5.47 8.62 -1.64
C PHE A 64 6.98 8.63 -1.87
N TYR A 65 7.46 9.66 -2.57
CA TYR A 65 8.87 9.85 -2.87
C TYR A 65 9.42 11.04 -2.07
N LYS A 66 10.35 10.80 -1.14
CA LYS A 66 10.95 11.83 -0.28
C LYS A 66 12.48 11.83 -0.38
N GLY A 67 13.11 12.88 0.14
CA GLY A 67 14.56 13.11 -0.07
C GLY A 67 15.48 11.98 0.41
N LYS A 68 15.10 11.23 1.46
CA LYS A 68 15.95 10.17 2.04
C LYS A 68 15.45 8.75 1.76
N ALA A 69 14.16 8.58 1.50
CA ALA A 69 13.55 7.28 1.24
C ALA A 69 12.19 7.46 0.54
N SER A 70 11.72 6.38 -0.07
CA SER A 70 10.35 6.27 -0.55
C SER A 70 9.55 5.29 0.31
N LEU A 71 8.24 5.49 0.35
CA LEU A 71 7.28 4.62 1.02
C LEU A 71 6.19 4.22 0.04
N SER A 72 6.15 2.94 -0.33
CA SER A 72 5.09 2.36 -1.16
C SER A 72 4.10 1.58 -0.28
N MET A 73 2.81 1.69 -0.60
CA MET A 73 1.74 0.90 0.00
C MET A 73 1.05 0.06 -1.06
N THR A 74 0.90 -1.24 -0.80
CA THR A 74 0.27 -2.19 -1.73
C THR A 74 -0.69 -3.13 -0.97
N PRO A 75 -1.98 -3.19 -1.32
CA PRO A 75 -2.89 -4.16 -0.71
C PRO A 75 -2.53 -5.59 -1.15
N ARG A 76 -2.59 -6.52 -0.21
CA ARG A 76 -2.46 -7.96 -0.44
C ARG A 76 -3.74 -8.61 0.06
N LEU A 77 -4.55 -9.10 -0.88
CA LEU A 77 -5.85 -9.69 -0.61
C LEU A 77 -5.73 -10.99 0.22
N PRO A 78 -6.80 -11.36 0.96
CA PRO A 78 -6.84 -12.61 1.70
C PRO A 78 -6.68 -13.83 0.79
N GLU A 79 -6.20 -14.91 1.38
CA GLU A 79 -6.16 -16.23 0.74
C GLU A 79 -7.28 -17.11 1.28
N PHE A 80 -7.85 -17.91 0.38
CA PHE A 80 -8.97 -18.79 0.67
C PHE A 80 -8.61 -20.24 0.38
N SER A 81 -9.02 -21.13 1.27
CA SER A 81 -8.99 -22.58 1.08
C SER A 81 -10.37 -23.11 0.70
N LYS A 82 -10.42 -24.12 -0.17
CA LYS A 82 -11.68 -24.77 -0.56
C LYS A 82 -12.01 -25.87 0.46
N MET A 83 -13.20 -25.81 1.04
CA MET A 83 -13.74 -26.84 1.91
C MET A 83 -14.24 -28.04 1.11
N VAL A 84 -14.43 -29.18 1.79
CA VAL A 84 -15.04 -30.39 1.20
C VAL A 84 -16.45 -30.12 0.64
N SER A 85 -17.21 -29.25 1.30
CA SER A 85 -18.54 -28.79 0.84
C SER A 85 -18.50 -27.96 -0.46
N GLY A 86 -17.31 -27.60 -0.94
CA GLY A 86 -17.12 -26.69 -2.06
C GLY A 86 -17.10 -25.21 -1.69
N ALA A 87 -17.45 -24.86 -0.44
CA ALA A 87 -17.38 -23.49 0.07
C ALA A 87 -15.93 -23.00 0.22
N LEU A 88 -15.75 -21.69 0.26
CA LEU A 88 -14.45 -21.06 0.50
C LEU A 88 -14.34 -20.60 1.96
N LYS A 89 -13.23 -20.94 2.61
CA LYS A 89 -12.86 -20.44 3.94
C LYS A 89 -11.67 -19.50 3.80
N ILE A 90 -11.66 -18.39 4.54
CA ILE A 90 -10.45 -17.59 4.67
C ILE A 90 -9.38 -18.43 5.40
N GLU A 91 -8.24 -18.63 4.74
CA GLU A 91 -7.06 -19.30 5.30
C GLU A 91 -6.07 -18.29 5.86
N ARG A 92 -5.89 -17.16 5.16
CA ARG A 92 -5.05 -16.06 5.62
C ARG A 92 -5.71 -14.72 5.33
N MET A 93 -5.73 -13.86 6.34
CA MET A 93 -6.22 -12.48 6.20
C MET A 93 -5.33 -11.69 5.22
N GLY A 94 -5.94 -10.71 4.57
CA GLY A 94 -5.22 -9.72 3.78
C GLY A 94 -4.42 -8.76 4.65
N VAL A 95 -3.46 -8.07 4.04
CA VAL A 95 -2.61 -7.06 4.69
C VAL A 95 -2.37 -5.88 3.74
N ILE A 96 -2.01 -4.71 4.29
CA ILE A 96 -1.35 -3.67 3.50
C ILE A 96 0.17 -3.86 3.63
N LEU A 97 0.86 -4.10 2.53
CA LEU A 97 2.31 -4.18 2.51
C LEU A 97 2.90 -2.78 2.34
N LEU A 98 3.64 -2.32 3.34
CA LEU A 98 4.49 -1.13 3.26
C LEU A 98 5.89 -1.54 2.81
N GLU A 99 6.44 -0.82 1.84
CA GLU A 99 7.79 -1.01 1.30
C GLU A 99 8.58 0.30 1.39
N PHE A 100 9.72 0.27 2.09
CA PHE A 100 10.63 1.39 2.27
C PHE A 100 11.87 1.17 1.40
N CYS A 101 12.19 2.12 0.52
CA CYS A 101 13.42 2.06 -0.28
C CYS A 101 14.29 3.30 0.00
N PRO A 102 15.58 3.14 0.31
CA PRO A 102 16.47 4.26 0.60
C PRO A 102 16.79 5.04 -0.68
N ALA A 103 17.00 6.35 -0.57
CA ALA A 103 17.44 7.17 -1.68
C ALA A 103 18.95 6.95 -1.95
N ILE A 104 19.31 6.89 -3.23
CA ILE A 104 20.72 6.82 -3.71
C ILE A 104 21.12 8.04 -4.53
N GLY A 105 20.25 9.03 -4.60
CA GLY A 105 20.47 10.29 -5.28
C GLY A 105 19.18 11.05 -5.47
N PRO A 106 19.24 12.26 -6.07
CA PRO A 106 18.05 13.05 -6.35
C PRO A 106 17.06 12.24 -7.19
N ARG A 107 15.87 11.97 -6.62
CA ARG A 107 14.78 11.21 -7.26
C ARG A 107 15.17 9.79 -7.70
N LYS A 108 16.17 9.17 -7.06
CA LYS A 108 16.60 7.79 -7.30
C LYS A 108 16.58 7.00 -6.00
N TYR A 109 16.07 5.77 -6.05
CA TYR A 109 15.89 4.90 -4.90
C TYR A 109 16.43 3.50 -5.19
N ASP A 110 17.05 2.88 -4.20
CA ASP A 110 17.64 1.55 -4.30
C ASP A 110 16.62 0.49 -3.85
N TYR A 111 15.98 -0.14 -4.84
CA TYR A 111 14.99 -1.19 -4.59
C TYR A 111 15.61 -2.52 -4.15
N GLU A 112 16.93 -2.70 -4.26
CA GLU A 112 17.61 -3.91 -3.78
C GLU A 112 17.79 -3.86 -2.25
N LYS A 113 17.89 -2.64 -1.68
CA LYS A 113 18.01 -2.41 -0.22
C LYS A 113 16.69 -2.05 0.45
N LYS A 114 15.59 -2.53 -0.12
CA LYS A 114 14.25 -2.25 0.42
C LYS A 114 13.94 -3.07 1.67
N GLN A 115 13.15 -2.51 2.57
CA GLN A 115 12.57 -3.22 3.70
C GLN A 115 11.05 -3.15 3.67
N MET A 116 10.41 -4.26 4.05
CA MET A 116 8.96 -4.40 4.05
C MET A 116 8.39 -4.54 5.46
N PHE A 117 7.18 -4.03 5.67
CA PHE A 117 6.39 -4.19 6.89
C PHE A 117 4.92 -4.40 6.51
N ALA A 118 4.28 -5.47 6.98
CA ALA A 118 2.90 -5.77 6.63
C ALA A 118 1.96 -5.27 7.73
N LEU A 119 0.98 -4.43 7.40
CA LEU A 119 -0.07 -4.04 8.33
C LEU A 119 -1.24 -5.00 8.24
N SER A 120 -1.54 -5.68 9.34
CA SER A 120 -2.78 -6.44 9.53
C SER A 120 -4.00 -5.53 9.56
N ALA A 121 -5.20 -6.10 9.45
CA ALA A 121 -6.46 -5.35 9.56
C ALA A 121 -6.55 -4.53 10.87
N THR A 122 -6.06 -5.06 11.98
CA THR A 122 -6.05 -4.37 13.27
C THR A 122 -5.07 -3.19 13.29
N GLU A 123 -3.86 -3.36 12.76
CA GLU A 123 -2.86 -2.29 12.68
C GLU A 123 -3.29 -1.19 11.69
N VAL A 124 -3.98 -1.58 10.60
CA VAL A 124 -4.68 -0.63 9.73
C VAL A 124 -5.73 0.14 10.53
N GLY A 125 -6.53 -0.54 11.36
CA GLY A 125 -7.48 0.07 12.29
C GLY A 125 -6.84 1.14 13.17
N SER A 126 -5.70 0.84 13.79
CA SER A 126 -4.93 1.81 14.60
C SER A 126 -4.45 3.01 13.79
N LEU A 127 -4.06 2.81 12.53
CA LEU A 127 -3.56 3.90 11.69
C LEU A 127 -4.68 4.84 11.21
N ILE A 128 -5.83 4.28 10.82
CA ILE A 128 -6.97 5.09 10.36
C ILE A 128 -7.62 5.88 11.51
N SER A 129 -7.54 5.39 12.75
CA SER A 129 -8.06 6.06 13.95
C SER A 129 -7.08 7.04 14.59
N LEU A 130 -5.84 7.12 14.09
CA LEU A 130 -4.78 7.94 14.69
C LEU A 130 -5.16 9.43 14.78
N GLY A 131 -5.18 10.01 15.97
CA GLY A 131 -5.41 11.44 16.17
C GLY A 131 -4.22 12.29 15.73
N ALA A 132 -4.44 13.60 15.56
CA ALA A 132 -3.43 14.54 15.04
C ALA A 132 -2.17 14.66 15.91
N LYS A 133 -2.26 14.31 17.20
CA LYS A 133 -1.16 14.35 18.17
C LYS A 133 -0.76 12.95 18.67
N ASP A 134 -1.44 11.93 18.17
CA ASP A 134 -1.24 10.57 18.65
C ASP A 134 -0.10 9.92 17.88
N SER A 135 0.54 8.96 18.51
CA SER A 135 1.53 8.08 17.92
C SER A 135 1.09 6.64 18.06
N CYS A 136 1.52 5.78 17.14
CA CYS A 136 1.36 4.33 17.29
C CYS A 136 2.66 3.61 16.91
N GLU A 137 2.82 2.41 17.46
CA GLU A 137 3.99 1.58 17.25
C GLU A 137 3.59 0.12 17.07
N PHE A 138 4.26 -0.56 16.15
CA PHE A 138 4.01 -1.95 15.80
C PHE A 138 5.31 -2.76 15.82
N PHE A 139 5.25 -3.98 16.33
CA PHE A 139 6.40 -4.87 16.49
C PHE A 139 6.17 -6.19 15.79
N HIS A 140 7.04 -6.53 14.84
CA HIS A 140 6.95 -7.76 14.07
C HIS A 140 8.22 -8.59 14.25
N ASP A 141 8.02 -9.88 14.51
CA ASP A 141 9.03 -10.92 14.29
C ASP A 141 8.55 -11.82 13.15
N PRO A 142 9.15 -11.72 11.94
CA PRO A 142 8.76 -12.54 10.78
C PRO A 142 8.91 -14.07 10.99
N SER A 143 9.70 -14.47 11.99
CA SER A 143 9.99 -15.85 12.35
C SER A 143 9.33 -16.27 13.67
N MET A 144 8.38 -15.48 14.20
CA MET A 144 7.63 -15.85 15.41
C MET A 144 7.02 -17.25 15.25
N LYS A 145 7.17 -18.10 16.28
CA LYS A 145 6.76 -19.52 16.29
C LYS A 145 7.50 -20.40 15.28
N LYS A 146 8.69 -19.99 14.83
CA LYS A 146 9.59 -20.77 13.96
C LYS A 146 10.99 -20.83 14.57
N SER A 147 11.87 -21.62 13.97
CA SER A 147 13.23 -21.85 14.49
C SER A 147 14.10 -20.60 14.66
N ASN A 148 13.83 -19.53 13.91
CA ASN A 148 14.60 -18.28 13.91
C ASN A 148 13.91 -17.15 14.69
N GLU A 149 12.98 -17.49 15.58
CA GLU A 149 12.31 -16.52 16.45
C GLU A 149 13.33 -15.68 17.24
N GLY A 150 13.02 -14.39 17.42
CA GLY A 150 13.83 -13.38 18.06
C GLY A 150 15.01 -12.87 17.22
N GLN A 151 15.35 -13.53 16.12
CA GLN A 151 16.55 -13.18 15.32
C GLN A 151 16.33 -12.00 14.38
N VAL A 152 15.10 -11.75 13.96
CA VAL A 152 14.73 -10.59 13.12
C VAL A 152 13.60 -9.83 13.79
N ARG A 153 13.84 -8.56 14.11
CA ARG A 153 12.86 -7.69 14.76
C ARG A 153 12.63 -6.46 13.91
N LYS A 154 11.37 -6.16 13.63
CA LYS A 154 10.94 -4.96 12.91
C LYS A 154 10.08 -4.12 13.83
N THR A 155 10.43 -2.85 13.96
CA THR A 155 9.65 -1.85 14.69
C THR A 155 9.22 -0.76 13.73
N MET A 156 7.92 -0.55 13.62
CA MET A 156 7.32 0.55 12.86
C MET A 156 6.76 1.56 13.84
N THR A 157 7.21 2.80 13.78
CA THR A 157 6.71 3.88 14.62
C THR A 157 6.14 4.98 13.73
N ILE A 158 4.94 5.46 14.07
CA ILE A 158 4.28 6.59 13.42
C ILE A 158 4.11 7.69 14.45
N THR A 159 4.75 8.83 14.23
CA THR A 159 4.75 9.96 15.17
C THR A 159 4.36 11.27 14.49
N PRO A 160 3.64 12.18 15.17
CA PRO A 160 3.23 13.45 14.58
C PRO A 160 4.42 14.38 14.36
N MET A 161 4.37 15.18 13.30
CA MET A 161 5.36 16.22 13.00
C MET A 161 4.97 17.55 13.68
N SER A 162 5.89 18.17 14.43
CA SER A 162 5.60 19.36 15.25
C SER A 162 5.37 20.66 14.47
N GLU A 163 5.94 20.81 13.27
CA GLU A 163 6.05 22.10 12.56
C GLU A 163 5.18 22.20 11.29
N SER A 164 5.04 21.10 10.54
CA SER A 164 4.45 21.11 9.18
C SER A 164 3.15 20.31 9.06
N GLY A 165 2.70 19.68 10.14
CA GLY A 165 1.58 18.75 10.16
C GLY A 165 1.85 17.45 9.39
N GLY A 166 1.19 16.38 9.78
CA GLY A 166 1.41 15.03 9.24
C GLY A 166 2.24 14.18 10.19
N TYR A 167 2.88 13.14 9.66
CA TYR A 167 3.52 12.10 10.47
C TYR A 167 4.87 11.66 9.89
N PHE A 168 5.80 11.29 10.76
CA PHE A 168 6.96 10.49 10.38
C PHE A 168 6.61 9.02 10.48
N PHE A 169 6.83 8.29 9.39
CA PHE A 169 6.81 6.83 9.37
C PHE A 169 8.24 6.35 9.47
N ALA A 170 8.58 5.68 10.57
CA ALA A 170 9.92 5.18 10.84
C ALA A 170 9.93 3.65 10.95
N LEU A 171 10.79 2.99 10.18
CA LEU A 171 11.00 1.55 10.23
C LEU A 171 12.41 1.26 10.71
N SER A 172 12.54 0.49 11.79
CA SER A 172 13.80 -0.08 12.26
C SER A 172 13.77 -1.59 12.07
N VAL A 173 14.78 -2.14 11.38
CA VAL A 173 14.95 -3.58 11.16
C VAL A 173 16.27 -4.01 11.75
N VAL A 174 16.21 -4.85 12.78
CA VAL A 174 17.38 -5.50 13.39
C VAL A 174 17.38 -6.95 12.95
N ASN A 175 18.42 -7.38 12.27
CA ASN A 175 18.61 -8.76 11.83
C ASN A 175 19.91 -9.31 12.41
N SER A 176 19.79 -10.14 13.44
CA SER A 176 20.92 -10.75 14.14
C SER A 176 21.65 -11.81 13.30
N ILE A 177 20.94 -12.45 12.36
CA ILE A 177 21.51 -13.48 11.47
C ILE A 177 22.50 -12.85 10.49
N LEU A 178 22.07 -11.79 9.82
CA LEU A 178 22.89 -11.05 8.85
C LEU A 178 23.73 -9.94 9.50
N LYS A 179 23.57 -9.73 10.81
CA LYS A 179 24.21 -8.65 11.58
C LYS A 179 23.94 -7.26 10.99
N THR A 180 22.71 -7.02 10.52
CA THR A 180 22.31 -5.72 9.97
C THR A 180 21.40 -4.95 10.94
N ASN A 181 21.49 -3.63 10.86
CA ASN A 181 20.61 -2.70 11.56
C ASN A 181 20.26 -1.56 10.60
N GLU A 182 19.07 -1.63 10.02
CA GLU A 182 18.62 -0.72 8.98
C GLU A 182 17.50 0.16 9.51
N ARG A 183 17.55 1.46 9.19
CA ARG A 183 16.56 2.44 9.62
C ARG A 183 16.10 3.31 8.47
N PHE A 184 14.80 3.47 8.35
CA PHE A 184 14.14 4.29 7.34
C PHE A 184 13.24 5.30 8.03
N SER A 185 13.15 6.50 7.48
CA SER A 185 12.23 7.53 7.95
C SER A 185 11.69 8.29 6.74
N VAL A 186 10.36 8.34 6.64
CA VAL A 186 9.65 9.01 5.55
C VAL A 186 8.65 10.00 6.16
N PRO A 187 8.80 11.31 5.92
CA PRO A 187 7.77 12.28 6.29
C PRO A 187 6.57 12.16 5.36
N VAL A 188 5.39 11.99 5.95
CA VAL A 188 4.09 11.92 5.27
C VAL A 188 3.28 13.14 5.68
N THR A 189 2.98 14.00 4.71
CA THR A 189 2.19 15.22 4.95
C THR A 189 0.74 14.89 5.30
N ASN A 190 -0.01 15.86 5.83
CA ASN A 190 -1.44 15.69 6.09
C ASN A 190 -2.23 15.25 4.84
N ALA A 191 -1.92 15.80 3.67
CA ALA A 191 -2.60 15.44 2.42
C ALA A 191 -2.30 13.99 2.02
N GLU A 192 -1.03 13.58 2.09
CA GLU A 192 -0.62 12.20 1.81
C GLU A 192 -1.23 11.22 2.80
N PHE A 193 -1.28 11.59 4.08
CA PHE A 193 -1.88 10.78 5.13
C PHE A 193 -3.40 10.68 4.98
N ALA A 194 -4.08 11.73 4.51
CA ALA A 194 -5.50 11.67 4.17
C ALA A 194 -5.77 10.67 3.05
N VAL A 195 -4.96 10.67 1.98
CA VAL A 195 -5.05 9.66 0.91
C VAL A 195 -4.84 8.25 1.46
N MET A 196 -3.83 8.06 2.31
CA MET A 196 -3.56 6.77 2.95
C MET A 196 -4.75 6.31 3.79
N ARG A 197 -5.27 7.18 4.67
CA ARG A 197 -6.41 6.89 5.53
C ARG A 197 -7.64 6.49 4.72
N THR A 198 -8.02 7.27 3.72
CA THR A 198 -9.16 6.97 2.84
C THR A 198 -8.97 5.63 2.13
N SER A 199 -7.78 5.38 1.58
CA SER A 199 -7.47 4.13 0.87
C SER A 199 -7.53 2.93 1.82
N PHE A 200 -7.01 3.07 3.04
CA PHE A 200 -6.96 2.01 4.03
C PHE A 200 -8.35 1.70 4.61
N SER A 201 -9.15 2.72 4.88
CA SER A 201 -10.56 2.55 5.28
C SER A 201 -11.36 1.82 4.20
N PHE A 202 -11.15 2.17 2.92
CA PHE A 202 -11.79 1.48 1.80
C PHE A 202 -11.33 0.01 1.67
N MET A 203 -10.04 -0.25 1.88
CA MET A 203 -9.46 -1.59 1.76
C MET A 203 -9.78 -2.53 2.92
N LEU A 204 -10.03 -2.01 4.13
CA LEU A 204 -10.23 -2.82 5.33
C LEU A 204 -11.22 -4.00 5.16
N PRO A 205 -12.45 -3.82 4.64
CA PRO A 205 -13.37 -4.95 4.41
C PRO A 205 -12.84 -5.98 3.38
N TYR A 206 -12.06 -5.54 2.38
CA TYR A 206 -11.44 -6.43 1.41
C TYR A 206 -10.31 -7.26 2.02
N LEU A 207 -9.54 -6.69 2.96
CA LEU A 207 -8.53 -7.44 3.72
C LEU A 207 -9.17 -8.53 4.58
N MET A 208 -10.40 -8.30 5.02
CA MET A 208 -11.20 -9.25 5.80
C MET A 208 -12.00 -10.24 4.94
N GLY A 209 -11.96 -10.11 3.61
CA GLY A 209 -12.73 -10.95 2.69
C GLY A 209 -14.25 -10.72 2.74
N TRP A 210 -14.70 -9.64 3.38
CA TRP A 210 -16.13 -9.33 3.50
C TRP A 210 -16.73 -8.92 2.16
N ASP A 211 -15.93 -8.39 1.24
CA ASP A 211 -16.37 -8.09 -0.12
C ASP A 211 -16.80 -9.35 -0.88
N GLN A 212 -16.12 -10.48 -0.67
CA GLN A 212 -16.47 -11.77 -1.27
C GLN A 212 -17.73 -12.36 -0.64
N TYR A 213 -17.94 -12.13 0.66
CA TYR A 213 -19.17 -12.52 1.35
C TYR A 213 -20.37 -11.68 0.86
N MET A 214 -20.22 -10.36 0.79
CA MET A 214 -21.31 -9.46 0.38
C MET A 214 -21.72 -9.64 -1.08
N ARG A 215 -20.80 -10.05 -1.96
CA ARG A 215 -21.12 -10.40 -3.36
C ARG A 215 -21.99 -11.65 -3.52
N GLN A 216 -22.12 -12.47 -2.48
CA GLN A 216 -22.97 -13.66 -2.49
C GLN A 216 -24.43 -13.34 -2.13
N LEU A 217 -24.73 -12.14 -1.62
CA LEU A 217 -26.13 -11.79 -1.38
C LEU A 217 -26.87 -11.71 -2.72
N PRO A 218 -27.99 -12.43 -2.89
CA PRO A 218 -28.78 -12.32 -4.10
C PRO A 218 -29.30 -10.89 -4.25
N THR A 219 -29.25 -10.36 -5.47
CA THR A 219 -29.99 -9.16 -5.90
C THR A 219 -31.48 -9.51 -5.99
N SER A 220 -32.09 -9.98 -4.89
CA SER A 220 -33.51 -10.29 -4.85
C SER A 220 -34.30 -9.01 -4.64
N THR A 221 -35.06 -8.62 -5.64
CA THR A 221 -36.22 -7.72 -5.56
C THR A 221 -37.04 -8.12 -4.33
N VAL A 222 -37.02 -7.29 -3.29
CA VAL A 222 -37.74 -7.55 -2.05
C VAL A 222 -39.22 -7.22 -2.26
N GLU A 223 -40.04 -8.24 -2.46
CA GLU A 223 -41.43 -8.17 -1.98
C GLU A 223 -41.37 -8.08 -0.45
N HIS A 224 -41.67 -6.88 0.06
CA HIS A 224 -41.71 -6.60 1.49
C HIS A 224 -42.83 -7.40 2.15
N LYS A 225 -42.48 -8.27 3.10
CA LYS A 225 -43.37 -8.67 4.19
C LYS A 225 -42.72 -8.22 5.50
N PRO A 226 -43.33 -7.31 6.28
CA PRO A 226 -42.74 -6.85 7.53
C PRO A 226 -43.06 -7.88 8.60
N GLU A 227 -42.13 -8.80 8.88
CA GLU A 227 -42.21 -9.66 10.07
C GLU A 227 -41.06 -9.32 11.01
N GLY A 228 -41.45 -8.89 12.21
CA GLY A 228 -40.68 -8.04 13.11
C GLY A 228 -39.51 -8.69 13.84
N VAL A 229 -38.57 -7.81 14.21
CA VAL A 229 -37.70 -7.68 15.41
C VAL A 229 -37.13 -8.92 16.16
N LEU A 230 -37.64 -10.14 16.00
CA LEU A 230 -37.28 -11.33 16.78
C LEU A 230 -36.39 -12.36 16.05
N ARG A 231 -35.93 -12.11 14.82
CA ARG A 231 -35.16 -13.12 14.04
C ARG A 231 -33.71 -13.34 14.50
N ASN A 232 -33.14 -12.49 15.34
CA ASN A 232 -31.71 -12.59 15.72
C ASN A 232 -31.44 -13.41 16.98
N LEU A 233 -32.40 -13.51 17.91
CA LEU A 233 -32.19 -14.18 19.20
C LEU A 233 -31.90 -15.68 19.03
N ASP A 234 -32.49 -16.32 18.01
CA ASP A 234 -32.27 -17.73 17.72
C ASP A 234 -30.87 -18.04 17.16
N LEU A 235 -30.12 -17.01 16.74
CA LEU A 235 -28.74 -17.16 16.23
C LEU A 235 -27.69 -17.08 17.36
N GLU A 236 -28.09 -16.66 18.56
CA GLU A 236 -27.20 -16.50 19.72
C GLU A 236 -27.10 -17.77 20.59
N TRP A 237 -27.87 -18.82 20.25
CA TRP A 237 -27.89 -20.08 20.97
C TRP A 237 -27.46 -21.23 20.05
N ASP A 238 -26.47 -22.01 20.49
CA ASP A 238 -26.10 -23.26 19.82
C ASP A 238 -27.27 -24.26 19.96
N LYS A 239 -27.72 -24.81 18.82
CA LYS A 239 -28.72 -25.89 18.75
C LYS A 239 -28.04 -27.25 18.70
#